data_AF-A0A7V6STS4-F1
#
_entry.id   AF-A0A7V6STS4-F1
#
_cell.length_a   1.000
_cell.length_b   1.000
_cell.length_c   1.000
_cell.angle_alpha   90.00
_cell.angle_beta   90.00
_cell.angle_gamma   90.00
#
_symmetry.space_group_name_H-M   'P 1'
#
loop_
_entity.id
_entity.type
_entity.pdbx_description
1 polymer ?
#
loop_
_entity_poly.entity_id
_entity_poly.type
_entity_poly.pdbx_seq_one_letter_code
_entity_poly.pdbx_strand_id
1 'polypeptide(L)'
;LPPSSSPGEIPALSDKNTAGPTATVAAEEGNPSALSQNTGPNVLQIDFKKLYDNESDETMSWMHEYFGLREPTKKNDHTGRFAGHNLILITAEGFSHMVIDPELTPTLYKMATQGYVFPEFYTPIWEVSTSDGEYVATTGLIPRSGVWSLSRSAVNYLPFTMGNALRREGYLTMAYHNHTYTYYDRDTSHPNLGYEYKGLGNGLDIPEQWPQSDLDMMEASVDEYIHKEPFHTYYMTVSGHLEYNFTGNAMAKKNRHLVDHLDYSDEVKAYLSCNIELDRAMEYLLERLNQAGVAERTLIVISSDHYPYGLTDEAMNELAGHEVERNFELYRNALIMYEQGMESEIITRPTSSLDIIPTLHNLMGLNFDSRLLMGTDIFSDTSPFVVFLNRSYITKDFRYNSRTDEYLGKEPTADYKTEMSEKVRRMFMYSGLINEKDYYGYLDARNQLPIPRAYPDNVKELLAKDEPETPSETP
;
A
#
# COMPACT_ATOMS: atom_id res chain seq x y z
N LEU A 1 18.01 -25.17 0.25
CA LEU A 1 18.53 -26.25 -0.63
C LEU A 1 17.46 -27.35 -0.70
N PRO A 2 16.99 -27.78 -1.88
CA PRO A 2 15.86 -28.69 -1.98
C PRO A 2 16.29 -30.17 -1.94
N PRO A 3 15.36 -31.07 -1.63
CA PRO A 3 15.19 -32.25 -2.45
C PRO A 3 13.76 -32.39 -2.98
N SER A 4 13.72 -33.02 -4.16
CA SER A 4 12.60 -33.37 -5.02
C SER A 4 11.54 -34.27 -4.38
N SER A 5 10.27 -34.04 -4.74
CA SER A 5 9.30 -35.11 -4.91
C SER A 5 8.28 -34.75 -6.01
N SER A 6 8.02 -35.74 -6.85
CA SER A 6 7.17 -35.71 -8.05
C SER A 6 5.68 -35.44 -7.75
N PRO A 7 4.87 -35.06 -8.76
CA PRO A 7 3.48 -34.63 -8.57
C PRO A 7 2.57 -35.82 -8.27
N GLY A 8 1.81 -35.73 -7.19
CA GLY A 8 0.68 -36.61 -6.89
C GLY A 8 -0.62 -36.06 -7.47
N GLU A 9 -1.43 -36.96 -8.03
CA GLU A 9 -2.72 -36.72 -8.67
C GLU A 9 -3.74 -35.98 -7.77
N ILE A 10 -4.48 -35.06 -8.37
CA ILE A 10 -5.63 -34.35 -7.78
C ILE A 10 -6.90 -35.19 -8.03
N PRO A 11 -7.73 -35.53 -7.02
CA PRO A 11 -9.03 -36.16 -7.26
C PRO A 11 -10.01 -35.15 -7.84
N ALA A 12 -10.63 -35.48 -8.97
CA ALA A 12 -11.70 -34.71 -9.60
C ALA A 12 -12.95 -34.65 -8.71
N LEU A 13 -13.45 -33.42 -8.44
CA LEU A 13 -14.72 -33.18 -7.78
C LEU A 13 -15.87 -33.13 -8.80
N SER A 14 -16.92 -33.87 -8.49
CA SER A 14 -18.11 -34.12 -9.31
C SER A 14 -19.07 -32.93 -9.41
N ASP A 15 -19.65 -32.79 -10.59
CA ASP A 15 -20.77 -31.91 -10.96
C ASP A 15 -21.93 -31.91 -9.97
N LYS A 16 -22.35 -30.71 -9.52
CA LYS A 16 -23.77 -30.39 -9.28
C LYS A 16 -24.11 -28.94 -9.64
N ASN A 17 -24.77 -28.83 -10.79
CA ASN A 17 -25.65 -27.75 -11.24
C ASN A 17 -26.57 -27.21 -10.12
N THR A 18 -26.67 -25.89 -9.98
CA THR A 18 -27.96 -25.20 -9.78
C THR A 18 -27.91 -23.79 -10.38
N ALA A 19 -28.91 -23.46 -11.20
CA ALA A 19 -29.10 -22.18 -11.86
C ALA A 19 -29.80 -21.17 -10.93
N GLY A 20 -29.40 -19.89 -11.02
CA GLY A 20 -30.10 -18.74 -10.42
C GLY A 20 -30.43 -17.69 -11.49
N PRO A 21 -31.56 -16.96 -11.39
CA PRO A 21 -32.12 -16.21 -12.50
C PRO A 21 -31.51 -14.81 -12.66
N THR A 22 -31.52 -14.35 -13.91
CA THR A 22 -31.13 -13.04 -14.42
C THR A 22 -32.09 -11.94 -13.93
N ALA A 23 -31.53 -10.84 -13.40
CA ALA A 23 -32.28 -9.60 -13.16
C ALA A 23 -31.65 -8.46 -13.97
N THR A 24 -32.44 -7.93 -14.91
CA THR A 24 -32.18 -6.70 -15.66
C THR A 24 -32.49 -5.49 -14.79
N VAL A 25 -31.60 -4.48 -14.76
CA VAL A 25 -31.86 -3.19 -14.11
C VAL A 25 -31.71 -2.08 -15.15
N ALA A 26 -32.80 -1.33 -15.34
CA ALA A 26 -32.86 -0.12 -16.15
C ALA A 26 -32.41 1.09 -15.30
N ALA A 27 -31.79 2.07 -15.96
CA ALA A 27 -31.28 3.29 -15.37
C ALA A 27 -32.39 4.33 -15.14
N GLU A 28 -32.35 5.03 -13.99
CA GLU A 28 -33.02 6.32 -13.79
C GLU A 28 -32.11 7.29 -12.99
N GLU A 29 -32.25 8.57 -13.32
CA GLU A 29 -31.40 9.70 -12.95
C GLU A 29 -31.76 10.33 -11.58
N GLY A 30 -30.73 10.68 -10.80
CA GLY A 30 -30.63 11.95 -10.03
C GLY A 30 -31.35 12.12 -8.68
N ASN A 31 -30.60 12.02 -7.55
CA ASN A 31 -30.65 12.93 -6.38
C ASN A 31 -29.46 12.67 -5.41
N PRO A 32 -28.64 13.66 -5.00
CA PRO A 32 -27.47 13.44 -4.14
C PRO A 32 -27.85 13.57 -2.66
N SER A 33 -28.44 12.53 -2.07
CA SER A 33 -28.52 12.33 -0.60
C SER A 33 -29.14 10.97 -0.28
N ALA A 34 -28.38 9.92 -0.57
CA ALA A 34 -28.46 8.61 0.08
C ALA A 34 -27.27 7.82 -0.47
N LEU A 35 -26.29 7.47 0.37
CA LEU A 35 -25.38 6.38 0.05
C LEU A 35 -26.26 5.14 -0.15
N SER A 36 -26.63 4.85 -1.40
CA SER A 36 -27.44 3.68 -1.70
C SER A 36 -26.61 2.48 -1.29
N GLN A 37 -27.17 1.61 -0.43
CA GLN A 37 -26.55 0.36 0.01
C GLN A 37 -26.43 -0.62 -1.17
N ASN A 38 -25.53 -0.32 -2.11
CA ASN A 38 -25.12 -1.27 -3.10
C ASN A 38 -24.22 -2.27 -2.39
N THR A 39 -24.78 -3.35 -1.85
CA THR A 39 -24.03 -4.44 -1.18
C THR A 39 -23.51 -5.49 -2.19
N GLY A 40 -23.43 -5.13 -3.46
CA GLY A 40 -22.96 -6.01 -4.52
C GLY A 40 -21.46 -6.37 -4.37
N PRO A 41 -21.00 -7.44 -5.03
CA PRO A 41 -19.59 -7.82 -5.02
C PRO A 41 -18.73 -6.79 -5.77
N ASN A 42 -17.51 -6.55 -5.27
CA ASN A 42 -16.45 -5.82 -5.96
C ASN A 42 -15.80 -6.72 -7.01
N VAL A 43 -16.44 -6.82 -8.17
CA VAL A 43 -16.02 -7.65 -9.32
C VAL A 43 -16.15 -6.89 -10.63
N LEU A 44 -15.30 -7.27 -11.58
CA LEU A 44 -15.40 -6.85 -12.97
C LEU A 44 -16.03 -7.98 -13.80
N GLN A 45 -16.46 -7.64 -15.02
CA GLN A 45 -17.01 -8.60 -15.97
C GLN A 45 -15.88 -9.45 -16.60
N ILE A 46 -15.37 -10.40 -15.82
CA ILE A 46 -14.31 -11.34 -16.20
C ILE A 46 -14.89 -12.75 -16.24
N ASP A 47 -14.80 -13.42 -17.39
CA ASP A 47 -15.24 -14.81 -17.56
C ASP A 47 -14.05 -15.76 -17.38
N PHE A 48 -13.73 -16.03 -16.11
CA PHE A 48 -12.64 -16.95 -15.73
C PHE A 48 -12.86 -18.36 -16.26
N LYS A 49 -14.12 -18.81 -16.42
CA LYS A 49 -14.41 -20.14 -16.96
C LYS A 49 -14.04 -20.19 -18.44
N LYS A 50 -14.46 -19.20 -19.22
CA LYS A 50 -14.08 -19.12 -20.65
C LYS A 50 -12.57 -18.98 -20.82
N LEU A 51 -11.91 -18.22 -19.96
CA LEU A 51 -10.45 -18.13 -19.96
C LEU A 51 -9.82 -19.51 -19.73
N TYR A 52 -10.22 -20.20 -18.67
CA TYR A 52 -9.75 -21.55 -18.33
C TYR A 52 -10.00 -22.57 -19.46
N ASP A 53 -11.21 -22.62 -20.03
CA ASP A 53 -11.58 -23.59 -21.07
C ASP A 53 -10.77 -23.41 -22.38
N ASN A 54 -10.27 -22.19 -22.63
CA ASN A 54 -9.51 -21.85 -23.84
C ASN A 54 -8.01 -21.69 -23.57
N GLU A 55 -7.55 -21.98 -22.34
CA GLU A 55 -6.16 -21.80 -21.95
C GLU A 55 -5.33 -23.06 -22.23
N SER A 56 -4.17 -22.85 -22.85
CA SER A 56 -3.21 -23.91 -23.17
C SER A 56 -1.95 -23.85 -22.31
N ASP A 57 -1.63 -22.68 -21.76
CA ASP A 57 -0.54 -22.53 -20.79
C ASP A 57 -1.03 -22.98 -19.40
N GLU A 58 -0.43 -24.05 -18.89
CA GLU A 58 -0.81 -24.67 -17.61
C GLU A 58 -0.76 -23.67 -16.44
N THR A 59 0.22 -22.75 -16.44
CA THR A 59 0.33 -21.75 -15.38
C THR A 59 -0.83 -20.76 -15.43
N MET A 60 -1.18 -20.28 -16.64
CA MET A 60 -2.34 -19.39 -16.82
C MET A 60 -3.65 -20.08 -16.44
N SER A 61 -3.82 -21.37 -16.77
CA SER A 61 -5.00 -22.14 -16.37
C SER A 61 -5.17 -22.16 -14.86
N TRP A 62 -4.09 -22.44 -14.11
CA TRP A 62 -4.11 -22.39 -12.64
C TRP A 62 -4.46 -21.00 -12.11
N MET A 63 -3.96 -19.93 -12.74
CA MET A 63 -4.31 -18.57 -12.34
C MET A 63 -5.81 -18.28 -12.57
N HIS A 64 -6.35 -18.64 -13.75
CA HIS A 64 -7.77 -18.45 -14.05
C HIS A 64 -8.67 -19.21 -13.08
N GLU A 65 -8.33 -20.45 -12.76
CA GLU A 65 -9.06 -21.25 -11.78
C GLU A 65 -8.99 -20.63 -10.39
N TYR A 66 -7.79 -20.26 -9.93
CA TYR A 66 -7.61 -19.67 -8.61
C TYR A 66 -8.41 -18.37 -8.43
N PHE A 67 -8.28 -17.42 -9.36
CA PHE A 67 -8.99 -16.15 -9.27
C PHE A 67 -10.49 -16.31 -9.51
N GLY A 68 -10.91 -17.25 -10.35
CA GLY A 68 -12.31 -17.57 -10.59
C GLY A 68 -13.03 -18.17 -9.38
N LEU A 69 -12.32 -18.93 -8.53
CA LEU A 69 -12.85 -19.58 -7.34
C LEU A 69 -12.80 -18.72 -6.07
N ARG A 70 -12.18 -17.53 -6.12
CA ARG A 70 -12.11 -16.64 -4.96
C ARG A 70 -13.45 -15.95 -4.74
N GLU A 71 -13.89 -15.93 -3.49
CA GLU A 71 -15.03 -15.12 -3.07
C GLU A 71 -14.64 -13.64 -3.10
N PRO A 72 -15.36 -12.78 -3.85
CA PRO A 72 -15.11 -11.36 -3.88
C PRO A 72 -15.56 -10.68 -2.59
N THR A 73 -14.84 -9.65 -2.17
CA THR A 73 -15.33 -8.73 -1.13
C THR A 73 -16.58 -8.00 -1.63
N LYS A 74 -17.51 -7.71 -0.72
CA LYS A 74 -18.69 -6.89 -1.01
C LYS A 74 -18.38 -5.42 -0.78
N LYS A 75 -19.08 -4.57 -1.53
CA LYS A 75 -19.31 -3.19 -1.16
C LYS A 75 -20.01 -3.11 0.19
N ASN A 76 -19.74 -2.06 0.94
CA ASN A 76 -20.17 -1.85 2.32
C ASN A 76 -20.55 -0.38 2.55
N ASP A 77 -20.90 -0.03 3.79
CA ASP A 77 -21.36 1.32 4.14
C ASP A 77 -20.27 2.40 4.01
N HIS A 78 -18.99 2.03 3.79
CA HIS A 78 -17.89 2.95 3.49
C HIS A 78 -17.61 3.10 1.99
N THR A 79 -18.23 2.29 1.13
CA THR A 79 -18.00 2.34 -0.32
C THR A 79 -18.34 3.73 -0.86
N GLY A 80 -17.36 4.36 -1.50
CA GLY A 80 -17.51 5.70 -2.10
C GLY A 80 -17.55 6.85 -1.09
N ARG A 81 -17.24 6.62 0.20
CA ARG A 81 -17.19 7.69 1.22
C ARG A 81 -16.26 8.85 0.85
N PHE A 82 -15.22 8.58 0.06
CA PHE A 82 -14.25 9.57 -0.43
C PHE A 82 -14.29 9.71 -1.96
N ALA A 83 -15.39 9.34 -2.62
CA ALA A 83 -15.53 9.51 -4.06
C ALA A 83 -15.43 11.00 -4.44
N GLY A 84 -14.51 11.34 -5.35
CA GLY A 84 -14.26 12.72 -5.77
C GLY A 84 -13.37 13.53 -4.83
N HIS A 85 -12.97 13.00 -3.67
CA HIS A 85 -12.01 13.65 -2.78
C HIS A 85 -10.59 13.54 -3.37
N ASN A 86 -9.69 14.44 -2.98
CA ASN A 86 -8.27 14.30 -3.26
C ASN A 86 -7.67 13.16 -2.42
N LEU A 87 -6.56 12.57 -2.88
CA LEU A 87 -5.84 11.52 -2.15
C LEU A 87 -4.36 11.85 -2.03
N ILE A 88 -3.84 11.91 -0.81
CA ILE A 88 -2.39 11.91 -0.55
C ILE A 88 -2.02 10.58 0.08
N LEU A 89 -1.21 9.78 -0.62
CA LEU A 89 -0.72 8.49 -0.13
C LEU A 89 0.78 8.61 0.18
N ILE A 90 1.17 8.22 1.39
CA ILE A 90 2.54 8.35 1.88
C ILE A 90 3.04 6.99 2.36
N THR A 91 4.17 6.56 1.80
CA THR A 91 4.99 5.51 2.40
C THR A 91 6.05 6.17 3.27
N ALA A 92 5.92 5.96 4.58
CA ALA A 92 6.77 6.54 5.61
C ALA A 92 7.97 5.61 5.90
N GLU A 93 9.18 6.01 5.50
CA GLU A 93 10.40 5.20 5.60
C GLU A 93 10.72 4.85 7.05
N GLY A 94 10.79 3.55 7.37
CA GLY A 94 11.16 3.05 8.69
C GLY A 94 10.24 3.55 9.82
N PHE A 95 9.03 3.97 9.49
CA PHE A 95 8.08 4.52 10.46
C PHE A 95 7.58 3.45 11.42
N SER A 96 7.23 3.87 12.64
CA SER A 96 6.64 3.00 13.65
C SER A 96 5.55 3.74 14.40
N HIS A 97 4.47 3.05 14.74
CA HIS A 97 3.45 3.55 15.66
C HIS A 97 4.02 4.09 16.99
N MET A 98 5.20 3.61 17.42
CA MET A 98 5.86 4.04 18.66
C MET A 98 6.33 5.50 18.65
N VAL A 99 6.44 6.14 17.48
CA VAL A 99 6.83 7.57 17.40
C VAL A 99 5.63 8.51 17.49
N ILE A 100 4.41 7.98 17.47
CA ILE A 100 3.17 8.75 17.56
C ILE A 100 2.98 9.20 19.02
N ASP A 101 3.19 10.48 19.27
CA ASP A 101 3.23 11.04 20.61
C ASP A 101 2.59 12.44 20.63
N PRO A 102 1.75 12.77 21.63
CA PRO A 102 1.05 14.05 21.68
C PRO A 102 1.95 15.28 21.86
N GLU A 103 3.20 15.11 22.34
CA GLU A 103 4.15 16.20 22.56
C GLU A 103 5.23 16.26 21.48
N LEU A 104 5.83 15.11 21.12
CA LEU A 104 6.92 15.04 20.14
C LEU A 104 6.43 15.13 18.70
N THR A 105 5.32 14.43 18.38
CA THR A 105 4.75 14.36 17.03
C THR A 105 3.25 14.69 17.03
N PRO A 106 2.87 15.91 17.48
CA PRO A 106 1.47 16.29 17.71
C PRO A 106 0.60 16.21 16.45
N THR A 107 1.17 16.43 15.26
CA THR A 107 0.42 16.37 14.00
C THR A 107 0.10 14.92 13.63
N LEU A 108 1.10 14.04 13.69
CA LEU A 108 0.90 12.60 13.49
C LEU A 108 -0.05 12.03 14.54
N TYR A 109 0.08 12.43 15.81
CA TYR A 109 -0.84 12.05 16.88
C TYR A 109 -2.29 12.46 16.57
N LYS A 110 -2.50 13.71 16.14
CA LYS A 110 -3.83 14.20 15.72
C LYS A 110 -4.39 13.32 14.58
N MET A 111 -3.62 13.11 13.52
CA MET A 111 -4.08 12.36 12.36
C MET A 111 -4.38 10.90 12.70
N ALA A 112 -3.54 10.27 13.54
CA ALA A 112 -3.68 8.88 13.96
C ALA A 112 -4.85 8.64 14.93
N THR A 113 -5.35 9.68 15.62
CA THR A 113 -6.42 9.55 16.63
C THR A 113 -7.77 10.12 16.17
N GLN A 114 -7.76 11.07 15.22
CA GLN A 114 -8.97 11.72 14.70
C GLN A 114 -9.43 11.17 13.35
N GLY A 115 -8.73 10.18 12.80
CA GLY A 115 -9.12 9.47 11.58
C GLY A 115 -9.71 8.09 11.84
N TYR A 116 -9.55 7.18 10.87
CA TYR A 116 -9.70 5.76 11.16
C TYR A 116 -8.51 5.27 11.99
N VAL A 117 -8.80 4.61 13.10
CA VAL A 117 -7.81 4.11 14.06
C VAL A 117 -7.72 2.60 13.94
N PHE A 118 -6.52 2.07 13.67
CA PHE A 118 -6.28 0.63 13.49
C PHE A 118 -5.32 0.08 14.55
N PRO A 119 -5.81 -0.34 15.73
CA PRO A 119 -4.94 -0.85 16.79
C PRO A 119 -4.17 -2.13 16.41
N GLU A 120 -4.70 -2.93 15.49
CA GLU A 120 -4.10 -4.21 15.04
C GLU A 120 -3.69 -4.13 13.56
N PHE A 121 -2.96 -3.07 13.18
CA PHE A 121 -2.35 -2.96 11.86
C PHE A 121 -0.92 -3.51 11.86
N TYR A 122 -0.54 -4.20 10.79
CA TYR A 122 0.75 -4.85 10.64
C TYR A 122 1.41 -4.50 9.32
N THR A 123 2.69 -4.17 9.37
CA THR A 123 3.56 -4.03 8.20
C THR A 123 4.63 -5.12 8.25
N PRO A 124 4.41 -6.28 7.61
CA PRO A 124 5.44 -7.31 7.50
C PRO A 124 6.69 -6.76 6.80
N ILE A 125 7.87 -7.18 7.24
CA ILE A 125 9.08 -6.98 6.44
C ILE A 125 9.10 -7.98 5.28
N TRP A 126 9.53 -7.51 4.13
CA TRP A 126 9.75 -8.29 2.92
C TRP A 126 11.24 -8.26 2.55
N GLU A 127 11.67 -9.08 1.60
CA GLU A 127 13.10 -9.36 1.40
C GLU A 127 13.90 -8.14 0.94
N VAL A 128 13.30 -7.24 0.14
CA VAL A 128 13.95 -6.02 -0.37
C VAL A 128 13.52 -4.76 0.39
N SER A 129 13.22 -4.90 1.69
CA SER A 129 12.93 -3.80 2.64
C SER A 129 11.97 -2.75 2.06
N THR A 130 12.39 -1.48 1.94
CA THR A 130 11.59 -0.35 1.44
C THR A 130 10.91 -0.65 0.11
N SER A 131 11.63 -1.15 -0.90
CA SER A 131 11.07 -1.36 -2.25
C SER A 131 9.93 -2.36 -2.25
N ASP A 132 10.01 -3.39 -1.41
CA ASP A 132 8.99 -4.42 -1.30
C ASP A 132 7.82 -3.95 -0.41
N GLY A 133 8.09 -3.18 0.66
CA GLY A 133 7.05 -2.53 1.46
C GLY A 133 6.22 -1.55 0.64
N GLU A 134 6.89 -0.73 -0.18
CA GLU A 134 6.28 0.15 -1.17
C GLU A 134 5.48 -0.62 -2.22
N TYR A 135 6.03 -1.73 -2.75
CA TYR A 135 5.28 -2.61 -3.67
C TYR A 135 3.96 -3.07 -3.07
N VAL A 136 3.98 -3.51 -1.80
CA VAL A 136 2.77 -3.95 -1.10
C VAL A 136 1.77 -2.81 -0.92
N ALA A 137 2.22 -1.67 -0.41
CA ALA A 137 1.36 -0.52 -0.15
C ALA A 137 0.74 0.09 -1.42
N THR A 138 1.42 -0.06 -2.57
CA THR A 138 0.98 0.53 -3.85
C THR A 138 0.23 -0.44 -4.76
N THR A 139 0.34 -1.75 -4.53
CA THR A 139 -0.29 -2.77 -5.39
C THR A 139 -1.26 -3.71 -4.66
N GLY A 140 -1.19 -3.83 -3.33
CA GLY A 140 -1.94 -4.83 -2.58
C GLY A 140 -1.51 -6.27 -2.87
N LEU A 141 -0.29 -6.46 -3.38
CA LEU A 141 0.31 -7.75 -3.74
C LEU A 141 1.50 -8.06 -2.84
N ILE A 142 1.73 -9.35 -2.62
CA ILE A 142 2.92 -9.88 -1.94
C ILE A 142 4.11 -9.90 -2.93
N PRO A 143 5.28 -9.37 -2.56
CA PRO A 143 6.48 -9.40 -3.38
C PRO A 143 6.98 -10.84 -3.61
N ARG A 144 7.58 -11.08 -4.76
CA ARG A 144 8.19 -12.37 -5.08
C ARG A 144 9.58 -12.43 -4.44
N SER A 145 9.81 -13.49 -3.65
CA SER A 145 11.11 -13.78 -3.04
C SER A 145 12.25 -13.74 -4.08
N GLY A 146 13.34 -13.06 -3.71
CA GLY A 146 14.55 -12.87 -4.52
C GLY A 146 14.40 -11.92 -5.72
N VAL A 147 13.29 -11.18 -5.82
CA VAL A 147 13.00 -10.29 -6.95
C VAL A 147 12.68 -8.90 -6.44
N TRP A 148 13.30 -7.90 -7.05
CA TRP A 148 12.94 -6.49 -6.94
C TRP A 148 11.57 -6.28 -7.58
N SER A 149 10.51 -6.58 -6.83
CA SER A 149 9.17 -6.79 -7.39
C SER A 149 8.62 -5.51 -8.02
N LEU A 150 8.89 -4.36 -7.40
CA LEU A 150 8.49 -3.05 -7.92
C LEU A 150 9.18 -2.72 -9.24
N SER A 151 10.51 -2.78 -9.29
CA SER A 151 11.31 -2.60 -10.53
C SER A 151 10.86 -3.58 -11.62
N ARG A 152 10.71 -4.87 -11.30
CA ARG A 152 10.26 -5.88 -12.26
C ARG A 152 8.89 -5.58 -12.86
N SER A 153 7.99 -5.01 -12.05
CA SER A 153 6.63 -4.67 -12.49
C SER A 153 6.54 -3.43 -13.37
N ALA A 154 7.64 -2.68 -13.57
CA ALA A 154 7.66 -1.43 -14.34
C ALA A 154 7.27 -1.58 -15.84
N VAL A 155 7.21 -2.82 -16.35
CA VAL A 155 6.79 -3.15 -17.72
C VAL A 155 5.43 -3.84 -17.80
N ASN A 156 4.78 -4.08 -16.66
CA ASN A 156 3.49 -4.77 -16.58
C ASN A 156 2.34 -3.79 -16.65
N TYR A 157 1.16 -4.26 -17.05
CA TYR A 157 -0.06 -3.48 -16.91
C TYR A 157 -0.52 -3.50 -15.44
N LEU A 158 -0.55 -2.35 -14.77
CA LEU A 158 -0.90 -2.23 -13.34
C LEU A 158 -2.17 -1.37 -13.11
N PRO A 159 -3.37 -1.80 -13.54
CA PRO A 159 -4.56 -0.94 -13.53
C PRO A 159 -5.13 -0.63 -12.13
N PHE A 160 -4.73 -1.37 -11.10
CA PHE A 160 -5.24 -1.23 -9.73
C PHE A 160 -4.35 -0.38 -8.83
N THR A 161 -3.22 0.13 -9.31
CA THR A 161 -2.45 1.12 -8.54
C THR A 161 -3.25 2.43 -8.48
N MET A 162 -3.16 3.16 -7.36
CA MET A 162 -4.00 4.36 -7.17
C MET A 162 -3.73 5.45 -8.21
N GLY A 163 -2.46 5.63 -8.63
CA GLY A 163 -2.10 6.50 -9.76
C GLY A 163 -2.87 6.15 -11.03
N ASN A 164 -2.76 4.91 -11.52
CA ASN A 164 -3.49 4.49 -12.72
C ASN A 164 -5.01 4.52 -12.54
N ALA A 165 -5.52 4.19 -11.35
CA ALA A 165 -6.94 4.14 -11.08
C ALA A 165 -7.59 5.52 -11.07
N LEU A 166 -7.01 6.47 -10.33
CA LEU A 166 -7.55 7.83 -10.21
C LEU A 166 -7.28 8.68 -11.45
N ARG A 167 -6.17 8.44 -12.18
CA ARG A 167 -5.93 9.13 -13.46
C ARG A 167 -7.04 8.85 -14.48
N ARG A 168 -7.60 7.63 -14.50
CA ARG A 168 -8.77 7.31 -15.36
C ARG A 168 -10.02 8.08 -14.98
N GLU A 169 -10.18 8.40 -13.70
CA GLU A 169 -11.26 9.24 -13.19
C GLU A 169 -10.98 10.75 -13.36
N GLY A 170 -9.90 11.11 -14.06
CA GLY A 170 -9.56 12.50 -14.41
C GLY A 170 -8.72 13.24 -13.38
N TYR A 171 -8.12 12.54 -12.41
CA TYR A 171 -7.27 13.15 -11.40
C TYR A 171 -5.92 13.55 -11.99
N LEU A 172 -5.36 14.68 -11.52
CA LEU A 172 -3.92 14.91 -11.62
C LEU A 172 -3.20 13.90 -10.73
N THR A 173 -2.21 13.18 -11.26
CA THR A 173 -1.48 12.15 -10.51
C THR A 173 0.02 12.44 -10.46
N MET A 174 0.53 12.82 -9.29
CA MET A 174 1.94 13.16 -9.05
C MET A 174 2.59 12.18 -8.08
N ALA A 175 3.90 11.97 -8.21
CA ALA A 175 4.68 11.25 -7.21
C ALA A 175 6.01 11.94 -6.92
N TYR A 176 6.41 11.95 -5.65
CA TYR A 176 7.65 12.59 -5.20
C TYR A 176 8.47 11.65 -4.31
N HIS A 177 9.79 11.68 -4.52
CA HIS A 177 10.74 11.00 -3.66
C HIS A 177 11.96 11.90 -3.42
N ASN A 178 12.28 12.16 -2.15
CA ASN A 178 13.43 12.98 -1.76
C ASN A 178 14.76 12.21 -1.80
N HIS A 179 14.90 11.25 -2.70
CA HIS A 179 16.18 10.62 -3.05
C HIS A 179 16.46 10.79 -4.56
N THR A 180 17.65 10.39 -5.01
CA THR A 180 17.97 10.22 -6.44
C THR A 180 16.82 9.51 -7.15
N TYR A 181 16.28 10.14 -8.19
CA TYR A 181 15.06 9.68 -8.86
C TYR A 181 15.14 8.25 -9.42
N THR A 182 16.34 7.77 -9.79
CA THR A 182 16.57 6.40 -10.32
C THR A 182 16.78 5.33 -9.24
N TYR A 183 16.84 5.70 -7.96
CA TYR A 183 17.08 4.73 -6.89
C TYR A 183 15.95 3.69 -6.87
N TYR A 184 16.32 2.41 -6.90
CA TYR A 184 15.39 1.27 -7.07
C TYR A 184 14.57 1.28 -8.36
N ASP A 185 15.12 1.84 -9.45
CA ASP A 185 14.50 1.97 -10.77
C ASP A 185 13.16 2.73 -10.74
N ARG A 186 13.01 3.67 -9.79
CA ARG A 186 11.79 4.47 -9.63
C ARG A 186 11.46 5.37 -10.82
N ASP A 187 12.47 5.74 -11.61
CA ASP A 187 12.31 6.42 -12.89
C ASP A 187 11.49 5.61 -13.90
N THR A 188 11.40 4.29 -13.73
CA THR A 188 10.55 3.41 -14.54
C THR A 188 9.30 2.93 -13.81
N SER A 189 9.41 2.61 -12.52
CA SER A 189 8.29 2.04 -11.77
C SER A 189 7.20 3.08 -11.48
N HIS A 190 7.55 4.29 -11.06
CA HIS A 190 6.55 5.29 -10.66
C HIS A 190 5.73 5.83 -11.84
N PRO A 191 6.32 6.10 -13.02
CA PRO A 191 5.52 6.33 -14.22
C PRO A 191 4.56 5.18 -14.53
N ASN A 192 5.00 3.92 -14.39
CA ASN A 192 4.15 2.75 -14.62
C ASN A 192 3.03 2.61 -13.57
N LEU A 193 3.25 3.06 -12.33
CA LEU A 193 2.21 3.12 -11.28
C LEU A 193 1.12 4.17 -11.57
N GLY A 194 1.34 5.06 -12.55
CA GLY A 194 0.36 6.05 -12.98
C GLY A 194 0.70 7.50 -12.66
N TYR A 195 1.96 7.82 -12.36
CA TYR A 195 2.35 9.15 -11.86
C TYR A 195 3.23 9.93 -12.81
N GLU A 196 3.09 11.25 -12.78
CA GLU A 196 4.17 12.18 -13.13
C GLU A 196 5.15 12.24 -11.96
N TYR A 197 6.31 11.61 -12.13
CA TYR A 197 7.25 11.34 -11.04
C TYR A 197 8.42 12.33 -11.00
N LYS A 198 8.72 12.84 -9.81
CA LYS A 198 9.85 13.72 -9.51
C LYS A 198 10.68 13.20 -8.35
N GLY A 199 11.99 13.40 -8.43
CA GLY A 199 12.92 13.14 -7.35
C GLY A 199 14.21 13.94 -7.52
N LEU A 200 15.20 13.73 -6.66
CA LEU A 200 16.47 14.45 -6.78
C LEU A 200 17.11 14.15 -8.13
N GLY A 201 17.45 15.21 -8.86
CA GLY A 201 17.96 15.12 -10.24
C GLY A 201 16.87 14.99 -11.31
N ASN A 202 15.59 15.04 -10.93
CA ASN A 202 14.45 15.03 -11.85
C ASN A 202 13.27 15.87 -11.28
N GLY A 203 13.37 17.19 -11.36
CA GLY A 203 12.27 18.11 -11.06
C GLY A 203 11.96 18.38 -9.57
N LEU A 204 12.62 17.70 -8.62
CA LEU A 204 12.58 18.03 -7.19
C LEU A 204 13.89 18.72 -6.78
N ASP A 205 13.83 20.02 -6.51
CA ASP A 205 14.97 20.84 -6.11
C ASP A 205 14.92 21.12 -4.60
N ILE A 206 15.73 20.37 -3.84
CA ILE A 206 15.86 20.48 -2.38
C ILE A 206 17.34 20.37 -1.99
N PRO A 207 17.74 20.86 -0.81
CA PRO A 207 19.13 20.75 -0.36
C PRO A 207 19.65 19.30 -0.34
N GLU A 208 20.91 19.10 -0.70
CA GLU A 208 21.56 17.79 -0.60
C GLU A 208 22.05 17.53 0.84
N GLN A 209 21.45 16.54 1.50
CA GLN A 209 21.86 16.03 2.82
C GLN A 209 21.46 14.55 2.96
N TRP A 210 21.94 13.88 4.01
CA TRP A 210 21.65 12.46 4.25
C TRP A 210 21.29 12.17 5.70
N PRO A 211 20.17 11.45 5.97
CA PRO A 211 19.02 11.29 5.10
C PRO A 211 18.36 12.62 4.72
N GLN A 212 17.53 12.59 3.69
CA GLN A 212 16.86 13.78 3.17
C GLN A 212 15.66 14.19 4.00
N SER A 213 15.35 15.49 4.00
CA SER A 213 14.24 16.06 4.76
C SER A 213 12.92 15.82 4.04
N ASP A 214 11.94 15.29 4.76
CA ASP A 214 10.57 15.16 4.25
C ASP A 214 9.85 16.52 4.23
N LEU A 215 10.22 17.44 5.12
CA LEU A 215 9.71 18.81 5.12
C LEU A 215 10.17 19.54 3.86
N ASP A 216 11.46 19.50 3.54
CA ASP A 216 11.99 20.16 2.33
C ASP A 216 11.30 19.61 1.06
N MET A 217 11.02 18.30 1.02
CA MET A 217 10.25 17.68 -0.08
C MET A 217 8.83 18.23 -0.18
N MET A 218 8.11 18.35 0.93
CA MET A 218 6.74 18.87 0.94
C MET A 218 6.72 20.36 0.57
N GLU A 219 7.64 21.16 1.10
CA GLU A 219 7.78 22.59 0.78
C GLU A 219 8.05 22.82 -0.72
N ALA A 220 8.84 21.94 -1.35
CA ALA A 220 9.15 22.04 -2.77
C ALA A 220 8.05 21.52 -3.71
N SER A 221 7.12 20.70 -3.22
CA SER A 221 6.20 19.93 -4.11
C SER A 221 4.71 20.24 -3.95
N VAL A 222 4.25 20.63 -2.75
CA VAL A 222 2.80 20.75 -2.46
C VAL A 222 2.09 21.72 -3.42
N ASP A 223 2.73 22.84 -3.74
CA ASP A 223 2.15 23.89 -4.59
C ASP A 223 1.97 23.48 -6.05
N GLU A 224 2.57 22.37 -6.49
CA GLU A 224 2.44 21.89 -7.86
C GLU A 224 1.06 21.28 -8.16
N TYR A 225 0.38 20.74 -7.15
CA TYR A 225 -0.88 19.99 -7.31
C TYR A 225 -2.05 20.54 -6.49
N ILE A 226 -1.78 21.26 -5.39
CA ILE A 226 -2.81 21.58 -4.38
C ILE A 226 -4.02 22.38 -4.92
N HIS A 227 -3.85 23.12 -6.02
CA HIS A 227 -4.90 23.91 -6.67
C HIS A 227 -5.52 23.23 -7.91
N LYS A 228 -5.18 21.98 -8.18
CA LYS A 228 -5.58 21.23 -9.38
C LYS A 228 -6.48 20.04 -9.04
N GLU A 229 -7.58 20.33 -8.34
CA GLU A 229 -8.53 19.31 -7.91
C GLU A 229 -9.35 18.70 -9.09
N PRO A 230 -9.69 17.40 -9.03
CA PRO A 230 -9.21 16.45 -8.03
C PRO A 230 -7.77 16.02 -8.31
N PHE A 231 -6.98 15.84 -7.25
CA PHE A 231 -5.58 15.37 -7.35
C PHE A 231 -5.32 14.12 -6.51
N HIS A 232 -4.35 13.34 -6.96
CA HIS A 232 -3.74 12.29 -6.18
C HIS A 232 -2.21 12.46 -6.18
N THR A 233 -1.63 12.56 -4.98
CA THR A 233 -0.18 12.66 -4.81
C THR A 233 0.33 11.47 -4.01
N TYR A 234 1.41 10.85 -4.50
CA TYR A 234 2.16 9.83 -3.78
C TYR A 234 3.49 10.39 -3.26
N TYR A 235 3.85 10.06 -2.03
CA TYR A 235 5.15 10.40 -1.44
C TYR A 235 5.86 9.16 -0.90
N MET A 236 7.12 8.97 -1.30
CA MET A 236 8.06 8.07 -0.64
C MET A 236 9.07 8.93 0.13
N THR A 237 8.99 8.87 1.45
CA THR A 237 9.81 9.67 2.37
C THR A 237 11.19 9.04 2.63
N VAL A 238 12.10 9.78 3.26
CA VAL A 238 13.46 9.31 3.57
C VAL A 238 13.93 9.74 4.97
N SER A 239 13.28 10.71 5.64
CA SER A 239 13.78 11.26 6.91
C SER A 239 13.97 10.20 8.01
N GLY A 240 13.13 9.16 8.02
CA GLY A 240 13.16 8.04 8.96
C GLY A 240 14.19 6.94 8.69
N HIS A 241 15.00 7.08 7.62
CA HIS A 241 15.98 6.09 7.22
C HIS A 241 17.04 5.84 8.32
N LEU A 242 17.57 4.61 8.34
CA LEU A 242 18.51 4.09 9.35
C LEU A 242 19.83 4.86 9.48
N GLU A 243 20.72 4.38 10.37
CA GLU A 243 21.90 5.08 10.91
C GLU A 243 21.52 6.07 12.02
N TYR A 244 20.69 5.63 12.97
CA TYR A 244 20.16 6.42 14.08
C TYR A 244 21.24 6.89 15.06
N ASN A 245 21.93 7.98 14.71
CA ASN A 245 22.91 8.65 15.53
C ASN A 245 23.01 10.14 15.14
N PHE A 246 23.58 10.97 16.01
CA PHE A 246 23.68 12.42 15.79
C PHE A 246 24.89 12.88 14.94
N THR A 247 25.62 11.95 14.33
CA THR A 247 26.82 12.27 13.52
C THR A 247 26.56 12.09 12.02
N GLY A 248 25.99 10.95 11.64
CA GLY A 248 25.76 10.57 10.23
C GLY A 248 24.34 10.84 9.73
N ASN A 249 23.38 11.08 10.62
CA ASN A 249 21.99 11.32 10.24
C ASN A 249 21.63 12.81 10.41
N ALA A 250 21.38 13.48 9.28
CA ALA A 250 21.08 14.92 9.24
C ALA A 250 19.79 15.27 9.99
N MET A 251 18.75 14.44 9.87
CA MET A 251 17.44 14.69 10.50
C MET A 251 17.53 14.49 12.01
N ALA A 252 18.24 13.45 12.46
CA ALA A 252 18.55 13.27 13.86
C ALA A 252 19.28 14.50 14.43
N LYS A 253 20.31 15.00 13.73
CA LYS A 253 21.08 16.18 14.16
C LYS A 253 20.25 17.46 14.19
N LYS A 254 19.40 17.69 13.18
CA LYS A 254 18.50 18.85 13.08
C LYS A 254 17.56 18.93 14.28
N ASN A 255 16.94 17.81 14.63
CA ASN A 255 15.88 17.74 15.64
C ASN A 255 16.34 17.32 17.03
N ARG A 256 17.64 17.03 17.23
CA ARG A 256 18.24 16.59 18.50
C ARG A 256 17.78 17.39 19.74
N HIS A 257 17.76 18.71 19.63
CA HIS A 257 17.42 19.60 20.74
C HIS A 257 16.01 19.38 21.30
N LEU A 258 15.11 18.76 20.51
CA LEU A 258 13.74 18.43 20.90
C LEU A 258 13.66 17.16 21.75
N VAL A 259 14.68 16.30 21.73
CA VAL A 259 14.68 15.00 22.42
C VAL A 259 15.79 14.88 23.48
N ASP A 260 16.71 15.84 23.57
CA ASP A 260 17.86 15.78 24.50
C ASP A 260 17.43 15.56 25.96
N HIS A 261 16.24 16.07 26.32
CA HIS A 261 15.66 16.00 27.66
C HIS A 261 15.06 14.63 28.03
N LEU A 262 14.84 13.74 27.06
CA LEU A 262 14.24 12.43 27.29
C LEU A 262 15.21 11.48 27.99
N ASP A 263 14.70 10.55 28.79
CA ASP A 263 15.50 9.49 29.42
C ASP A 263 15.57 8.26 28.51
N TYR A 264 16.25 8.43 27.38
CA TYR A 264 16.47 7.41 26.35
C TYR A 264 17.93 7.41 25.90
N SER A 265 18.38 6.29 25.33
CA SER A 265 19.65 6.16 24.62
C SER A 265 19.73 7.12 23.44
N ASP A 266 20.96 7.46 23.03
CA ASP A 266 21.19 8.32 21.86
C ASP A 266 20.60 7.72 20.57
N GLU A 267 20.55 6.39 20.47
CA GLU A 267 19.99 5.68 19.31
C GLU A 267 18.47 5.89 19.21
N VAL A 268 17.73 5.68 20.31
CA VAL A 268 16.29 5.94 20.38
C VAL A 268 15.98 7.43 20.18
N LYS A 269 16.75 8.32 20.81
CA LYS A 269 16.60 9.78 20.62
C LYS A 269 16.82 10.19 19.16
N ALA A 270 17.82 9.61 18.49
CA ALA A 270 18.06 9.87 17.08
C ALA A 270 16.88 9.40 16.21
N TYR A 271 16.32 8.21 16.47
CA TYR A 271 15.14 7.73 15.75
C TYR A 271 13.90 8.61 15.95
N LEU A 272 13.63 9.04 17.18
CA LEU A 272 12.55 9.99 17.48
C LEU A 272 12.77 11.32 16.75
N SER A 273 14.00 11.84 16.74
CA SER A 273 14.38 13.07 16.04
C SER A 273 14.14 13.00 14.52
N CYS A 274 14.41 11.84 13.91
CA CYS A 274 14.10 11.60 12.50
C CYS A 274 12.59 11.73 12.24
N ASN A 275 11.75 11.08 13.05
CA ASN A 275 10.31 11.07 12.84
C ASN A 275 9.60 12.39 13.22
N ILE A 276 10.22 13.23 14.05
CA ILE A 276 9.80 14.63 14.22
C ILE A 276 9.88 15.39 12.89
N GLU A 277 10.82 15.07 12.01
CA GLU A 277 10.88 15.70 10.68
C GLU A 277 9.64 15.39 9.84
N LEU A 278 9.20 14.13 9.85
CA LEU A 278 7.96 13.72 9.20
C LEU A 278 6.73 14.42 9.81
N ASP A 279 6.70 14.60 11.14
CA ASP A 279 5.64 15.36 11.80
C ASP A 279 5.58 16.82 11.32
N ARG A 280 6.73 17.49 11.16
CA ARG A 280 6.81 18.85 10.60
C ARG A 280 6.39 18.90 9.13
N ALA A 281 6.73 17.88 8.36
CA ALA A 281 6.26 17.74 6.98
C ALA A 281 4.72 17.64 6.92
N MET A 282 4.12 16.88 7.84
CA MET A 282 2.65 16.76 7.95
C MET A 282 1.99 18.04 8.45
N GLU A 283 2.62 18.74 9.40
CA GLU A 283 2.16 20.06 9.87
C GLU A 283 2.07 21.03 8.70
N TYR A 284 3.16 21.17 7.93
CA TYR A 284 3.21 21.99 6.73
C TYR A 284 2.13 21.58 5.72
N LEU A 285 2.01 20.28 5.43
CA LEU A 285 1.01 19.78 4.47
C LEU A 285 -0.41 20.15 4.89
N LEU A 286 -0.78 19.92 6.16
CA LEU A 286 -2.12 20.27 6.66
C LEU A 286 -2.36 21.78 6.62
N GLU A 287 -1.36 22.61 6.94
CA GLU A 287 -1.47 24.06 6.83
C GLU A 287 -1.73 24.49 5.38
N ARG A 288 -1.00 23.95 4.41
CA ARG A 288 -1.19 24.26 2.99
C ARG A 288 -2.58 23.82 2.50
N LEU A 289 -3.03 22.62 2.85
CA LEU A 289 -4.37 22.13 2.50
C LEU A 289 -5.47 23.03 3.08
N ASN A 290 -5.28 23.55 4.29
CA ASN A 290 -6.20 24.51 4.90
C ASN A 290 -6.19 25.85 4.18
N GLN A 291 -5.02 26.39 3.86
CA GLN A 291 -4.86 27.66 3.15
C GLN A 291 -5.48 27.60 1.74
N ALA A 292 -5.32 26.47 1.05
CA ALA A 292 -5.95 26.23 -0.25
C ALA A 292 -7.45 25.92 -0.15
N GLY A 293 -7.98 25.71 1.07
CA GLY A 293 -9.38 25.40 1.31
C GLY A 293 -9.80 24.03 0.83
N VAL A 294 -8.88 23.05 0.74
CA VAL A 294 -9.10 21.67 0.24
C VAL A 294 -9.02 20.60 1.33
N ALA A 295 -8.70 20.98 2.57
CA ALA A 295 -8.40 20.02 3.65
C ALA A 295 -9.55 19.07 4.00
N GLU A 296 -10.80 19.53 3.99
CA GLU A 296 -12.00 18.73 4.31
C GLU A 296 -12.44 17.81 3.15
N ARG A 297 -11.72 17.82 2.02
CA ARG A 297 -11.96 16.95 0.86
C ARG A 297 -10.67 16.31 0.37
N THR A 298 -9.72 16.10 1.28
CA THR A 298 -8.43 15.45 1.00
C THR A 298 -8.23 14.32 2.01
N LEU A 299 -8.30 13.09 1.52
CA LEU A 299 -7.92 11.91 2.32
C LEU A 299 -6.39 11.78 2.31
N ILE A 300 -5.80 11.76 3.49
CA ILE A 300 -4.38 11.49 3.70
C ILE A 300 -4.23 10.08 4.26
N VAL A 301 -3.43 9.25 3.60
CA VAL A 301 -3.12 7.88 4.03
C VAL A 301 -1.62 7.72 4.21
N ILE A 302 -1.19 7.33 5.41
CA ILE A 302 0.22 7.09 5.75
C ILE A 302 0.37 5.66 6.24
N SER A 303 1.27 4.91 5.63
CA SER A 303 1.70 3.58 6.08
C SER A 303 3.21 3.53 6.10
N SER A 304 3.77 2.75 7.02
CA SER A 304 5.18 2.38 6.92
C SER A 304 5.42 1.36 5.81
N ASP A 305 6.64 1.34 5.28
CA ASP A 305 7.20 0.28 4.43
C ASP A 305 7.65 -0.95 5.23
N HIS A 306 8.23 -0.75 6.41
CA HIS A 306 8.68 -1.78 7.35
C HIS A 306 8.84 -1.23 8.78
N TYR A 307 9.20 -2.10 9.73
CA TYR A 307 9.63 -1.67 11.06
C TYR A 307 11.04 -1.03 10.99
N PRO A 308 11.46 -0.22 11.97
CA PRO A 308 12.77 0.44 11.97
C PRO A 308 13.91 -0.55 12.28
N TYR A 309 14.23 -1.44 11.34
CA TYR A 309 15.26 -2.47 11.51
C TYR A 309 16.68 -1.91 11.71
N GLY A 310 16.86 -0.60 11.49
CA GLY A 310 18.09 0.11 11.83
C GLY A 310 18.33 0.28 13.33
N LEU A 311 17.30 0.09 14.17
CA LEU A 311 17.43 0.06 15.62
C LEU A 311 17.93 -1.31 16.10
N THR A 312 18.83 -1.31 17.08
CA THR A 312 19.22 -2.51 17.82
C THR A 312 18.03 -3.15 18.55
N ASP A 313 18.11 -4.44 18.87
CA ASP A 313 17.06 -5.12 19.63
C ASP A 313 16.86 -4.46 21.00
N GLU A 314 17.95 -4.00 21.63
CA GLU A 314 17.95 -3.24 22.88
C GLU A 314 17.25 -1.89 22.74
N ALA A 315 17.58 -1.09 21.70
CA ALA A 315 16.93 0.20 21.47
C ALA A 315 15.45 0.04 21.12
N MET A 316 15.09 -1.01 20.37
CA MET A 316 13.68 -1.35 20.11
C MET A 316 12.92 -1.68 21.40
N ASN A 317 13.50 -2.48 22.30
CA ASN A 317 12.88 -2.80 23.58
C ASN A 317 12.78 -1.58 24.50
N GLU A 318 13.80 -0.73 24.49
CA GLU A 318 13.83 0.52 25.23
C GLU A 318 12.70 1.45 24.77
N LEU A 319 12.56 1.66 23.46
CA LEU A 319 11.51 2.49 22.88
C LEU A 319 10.11 1.93 23.18
N ALA A 320 9.94 0.60 23.12
CA ALA A 320 8.68 -0.06 23.44
C ALA A 320 8.35 -0.04 24.95
N GLY A 321 9.37 0.04 25.82
CA GLY A 321 9.24 -0.09 27.27
C GLY A 321 9.15 -1.54 27.77
N HIS A 322 9.32 -2.53 26.89
CA HIS A 322 9.31 -3.97 27.20
C HIS A 322 10.05 -4.77 26.13
N GLU A 323 10.25 -6.07 26.39
CA GLU A 323 10.84 -6.98 25.40
C GLU A 323 9.84 -7.28 24.27
N VAL A 324 10.10 -6.73 23.08
CA VAL A 324 9.25 -6.87 21.89
C VAL A 324 9.30 -8.30 21.36
N GLU A 325 8.13 -8.90 21.13
CA GLU A 325 7.99 -10.21 20.51
C GLU A 325 8.35 -10.15 18.99
N ARG A 326 9.24 -11.04 18.55
CA ARG A 326 9.95 -10.89 17.25
C ARG A 326 9.26 -11.50 16.03
N ASN A 327 8.07 -12.10 16.19
CA ASN A 327 7.34 -12.73 15.09
C ASN A 327 6.10 -11.96 14.63
N PHE A 328 5.39 -11.32 15.55
CA PHE A 328 4.16 -10.57 15.27
C PHE A 328 4.27 -9.13 15.76
N GLU A 329 4.65 -8.92 17.02
CA GLU A 329 4.65 -7.60 17.63
C GLU A 329 5.65 -6.65 16.96
N LEU A 330 6.82 -7.15 16.60
CA LEU A 330 7.84 -6.43 15.83
C LEU A 330 7.29 -5.76 14.56
N TYR A 331 6.27 -6.37 13.94
CA TYR A 331 5.66 -5.89 12.71
C TYR A 331 4.39 -5.08 12.94
N ARG A 332 3.96 -4.90 14.19
CA ARG A 332 2.82 -4.03 14.51
C ARG A 332 3.20 -2.58 14.19
N ASN A 333 2.35 -1.91 13.43
CA ASN A 333 2.59 -0.54 12.99
C ASN A 333 1.29 0.27 12.98
N ALA A 334 1.36 1.51 12.52
CA ALA A 334 0.21 2.37 12.34
C ALA A 334 -0.09 2.55 10.85
N LEU A 335 -1.38 2.50 10.54
CA LEU A 335 -1.96 3.04 9.32
C LEU A 335 -2.73 4.30 9.74
N ILE A 336 -2.37 5.43 9.17
CA ILE A 336 -3.10 6.69 9.40
C ILE A 336 -3.98 6.89 8.18
N MET A 337 -5.29 7.02 8.37
CA MET A 337 -6.23 7.43 7.33
C MET A 337 -7.08 8.58 7.88
N TYR A 338 -6.77 9.79 7.41
CA TYR A 338 -7.25 11.03 8.00
C TYR A 338 -7.74 12.00 6.93
N GLU A 339 -8.88 12.64 7.19
CA GLU A 339 -9.40 13.80 6.49
C GLU A 339 -9.80 14.84 7.54
N GLN A 340 -9.61 16.13 7.23
CA GLN A 340 -9.99 17.16 8.18
C GLN A 340 -11.50 17.17 8.44
N GLY A 341 -11.87 17.15 9.72
CA GLY A 341 -13.27 17.20 10.15
C GLY A 341 -13.96 15.83 10.21
N MET A 342 -13.27 14.74 9.87
CA MET A 342 -13.83 13.40 10.03
C MET A 342 -13.95 13.01 11.51
N GLU A 343 -14.98 12.22 11.83
CA GLU A 343 -15.09 11.60 13.14
C GLU A 343 -14.16 10.38 13.25
N SER A 344 -13.61 10.19 14.45
CA SER A 344 -12.77 9.04 14.76
C SER A 344 -13.59 7.76 14.76
N GLU A 345 -13.06 6.71 14.13
CA GLU A 345 -13.66 5.39 14.11
C GLU A 345 -12.59 4.33 14.35
N ILE A 346 -12.85 3.41 15.30
CA ILE A 346 -11.86 2.40 15.72
C ILE A 346 -12.15 1.07 15.03
N ILE A 347 -11.17 0.57 14.27
CA ILE A 347 -11.21 -0.69 13.54
C ILE A 347 -10.32 -1.71 14.27
N THR A 348 -10.92 -2.57 15.09
CA THR A 348 -10.18 -3.51 15.96
C THR A 348 -9.77 -4.82 15.29
N ARG A 349 -10.20 -5.07 14.05
CA ARG A 349 -9.81 -6.29 13.32
C ARG A 349 -8.33 -6.22 12.93
N PRO A 350 -7.61 -7.36 12.90
CA PRO A 350 -6.28 -7.42 12.32
C PRO A 350 -6.30 -7.00 10.84
N THR A 351 -5.35 -6.16 10.46
CA THR A 351 -5.18 -5.61 9.10
C THR A 351 -3.70 -5.49 8.77
N SER A 352 -3.39 -5.33 7.49
CA SER A 352 -2.00 -5.19 7.05
C SER A 352 -1.83 -4.25 5.87
N SER A 353 -0.58 -3.90 5.54
CA SER A 353 -0.26 -3.07 4.37
C SER A 353 -0.80 -3.63 3.04
N LEU A 354 -1.05 -4.95 2.94
CA LEU A 354 -1.71 -5.56 1.76
C LEU A 354 -3.13 -5.01 1.55
N ASP A 355 -3.82 -4.67 2.64
CA ASP A 355 -5.22 -4.27 2.64
C ASP A 355 -5.44 -2.82 2.20
N ILE A 356 -4.37 -2.02 2.05
CA ILE A 356 -4.44 -0.58 1.72
C ILE A 356 -5.12 -0.35 0.37
N ILE A 357 -4.63 -0.97 -0.70
CA ILE A 357 -5.15 -0.77 -2.06
C ILE A 357 -6.62 -1.19 -2.21
N PRO A 358 -7.05 -2.41 -1.84
CA PRO A 358 -8.47 -2.76 -1.97
C PRO A 358 -9.37 -1.87 -1.12
N THR A 359 -8.90 -1.41 0.05
CA THR A 359 -9.63 -0.44 0.89
C THR A 359 -9.76 0.92 0.19
N LEU A 360 -8.68 1.45 -0.39
CA LEU A 360 -8.70 2.71 -1.12
C LEU A 360 -9.60 2.65 -2.35
N HIS A 361 -9.58 1.56 -3.13
CA HIS A 361 -10.52 1.38 -4.24
C HIS A 361 -11.97 1.46 -3.76
N ASN A 362 -12.30 0.78 -2.67
CA ASN A 362 -13.63 0.79 -2.11
C ASN A 362 -14.03 2.18 -1.56
N LEU A 363 -13.18 2.81 -0.75
CA LEU A 363 -13.39 4.14 -0.17
C LEU A 363 -13.58 5.23 -1.23
N MET A 364 -12.76 5.20 -2.29
CA MET A 364 -12.81 6.15 -3.40
C MET A 364 -13.95 5.86 -4.40
N GLY A 365 -14.68 4.74 -4.22
CA GLY A 365 -15.80 4.37 -5.08
C GLY A 365 -15.38 3.85 -6.47
N LEU A 366 -14.17 3.33 -6.60
CA LEU A 366 -13.59 2.86 -7.85
C LEU A 366 -14.09 1.45 -8.20
N ASN A 367 -14.22 1.18 -9.50
CA ASN A 367 -14.53 -0.17 -9.97
C ASN A 367 -13.25 -1.02 -10.00
N PHE A 368 -13.27 -2.14 -9.29
CA PHE A 368 -12.15 -3.10 -9.24
C PHE A 368 -12.65 -4.53 -9.04
N ASP A 369 -11.78 -5.50 -9.28
CA ASP A 369 -12.04 -6.90 -8.95
C ASP A 369 -11.21 -7.32 -7.75
N SER A 370 -11.85 -7.42 -6.59
CA SER A 370 -11.20 -7.78 -5.34
C SER A 370 -10.57 -9.17 -5.32
N ARG A 371 -10.95 -10.05 -6.27
CA ARG A 371 -10.35 -11.39 -6.39
C ARG A 371 -8.91 -11.32 -6.88
N LEU A 372 -8.56 -10.28 -7.65
CA LEU A 372 -7.25 -10.13 -8.27
C LEU A 372 -6.16 -9.58 -7.34
N LEU A 373 -6.51 -9.14 -6.12
CA LEU A 373 -5.57 -8.60 -5.12
C LEU A 373 -5.28 -9.62 -4.01
N MET A 374 -4.22 -9.41 -3.22
CA MET A 374 -3.93 -10.29 -2.07
C MET A 374 -4.45 -9.75 -0.76
N GLY A 375 -4.50 -8.43 -0.60
CA GLY A 375 -5.23 -7.81 0.49
C GLY A 375 -6.74 -7.86 0.30
N THR A 376 -7.45 -7.43 1.33
CA THR A 376 -8.90 -7.32 1.38
C THR A 376 -9.30 -5.95 1.87
N ASP A 377 -10.45 -5.42 1.42
CA ASP A 377 -10.98 -4.19 1.98
C ASP A 377 -11.21 -4.37 3.49
N ILE A 378 -10.61 -3.47 4.28
CA ILE A 378 -10.63 -3.49 5.75
C ILE A 378 -12.08 -3.41 6.27
N PHE A 379 -12.96 -2.69 5.56
CA PHE A 379 -14.36 -2.52 5.95
C PHE A 379 -15.29 -3.65 5.48
N SER A 380 -14.75 -4.67 4.80
CA SER A 380 -15.54 -5.81 4.31
C SER A 380 -15.94 -6.81 5.41
N ASP A 381 -16.95 -7.63 5.12
CA ASP A 381 -17.40 -8.73 5.99
C ASP A 381 -16.49 -9.98 5.95
N THR A 382 -15.41 -9.95 5.15
CA THR A 382 -14.47 -11.06 5.03
C THR A 382 -13.67 -11.23 6.32
N SER A 383 -13.41 -12.47 6.75
CA SER A 383 -12.58 -12.74 7.92
C SER A 383 -11.16 -12.16 7.77
N PRO A 384 -10.65 -11.41 8.76
CA PRO A 384 -9.31 -10.80 8.69
C PRO A 384 -8.22 -11.87 8.58
N PHE A 385 -7.20 -11.56 7.79
CA PHE A 385 -6.08 -12.46 7.56
C PHE A 385 -4.81 -11.66 7.27
N VAL A 386 -3.88 -11.64 8.22
CA VAL A 386 -2.56 -11.03 8.05
C VAL A 386 -1.55 -12.14 7.82
N VAL A 387 -0.69 -12.00 6.81
CA VAL A 387 0.35 -12.99 6.50
C VAL A 387 1.72 -12.33 6.51
N PHE A 388 2.71 -13.05 7.03
CA PHE A 388 4.10 -12.57 7.16
C PHE A 388 5.03 -13.31 6.19
N LEU A 389 6.20 -12.72 5.93
CA LEU A 389 7.22 -13.30 5.06
C LEU A 389 7.58 -14.74 5.46
N ASN A 390 7.72 -15.02 6.76
CA ASN A 390 8.06 -16.36 7.25
C ASN A 390 6.87 -17.35 7.22
N ARG A 391 5.74 -17.00 6.61
CA ARG A 391 4.50 -17.79 6.55
C ARG A 391 3.76 -17.92 7.88
N SER A 392 4.16 -17.17 8.92
CA SER A 392 3.27 -16.93 10.06
C SER A 392 2.04 -16.15 9.60
N TYR A 393 0.94 -16.25 10.34
CA TYR A 393 -0.28 -15.51 10.02
C TYR A 393 -1.13 -15.22 11.26
N ILE A 394 -1.98 -14.20 11.15
CA ILE A 394 -2.98 -13.81 12.16
C ILE A 394 -4.36 -13.92 11.52
N THR A 395 -5.28 -14.55 12.25
CA THR A 395 -6.71 -14.61 11.92
C THR A 395 -7.52 -13.83 12.95
N LYS A 396 -8.85 -13.84 12.82
CA LYS A 396 -9.74 -13.34 13.87
C LYS A 396 -9.59 -14.07 15.21
N ASP A 397 -9.28 -15.36 15.17
CA ASP A 397 -9.44 -16.26 16.33
C ASP A 397 -8.10 -16.68 16.97
N PHE A 398 -7.01 -16.66 16.20
CA PHE A 398 -5.67 -17.08 16.64
C PHE A 398 -4.56 -16.55 15.73
N ARG A 399 -3.31 -16.65 16.21
CA ARG A 399 -2.07 -16.41 15.47
C ARG A 399 -1.30 -17.73 15.32
N TYR A 400 -0.71 -17.99 14.16
CA TYR A 400 0.16 -19.15 13.93
C TYR A 400 1.60 -18.70 13.73
N ASN A 401 2.50 -19.17 14.59
CA ASN A 401 3.94 -18.89 14.52
C ASN A 401 4.67 -20.03 13.83
N SER A 402 5.09 -19.80 12.59
CA SER A 402 5.80 -20.82 11.78
C SER A 402 7.22 -21.13 12.29
N ARG A 403 7.80 -20.28 13.15
CA ARG A 403 9.12 -20.52 13.74
C ARG A 403 9.07 -21.53 14.88
N THR A 404 8.01 -21.50 15.68
CA THR A 404 7.81 -22.39 16.84
C THR A 404 6.81 -23.52 16.58
N ASP A 405 6.07 -23.45 15.47
CA ASP A 405 4.94 -24.33 15.13
C ASP A 405 3.80 -24.26 16.17
N GLU A 406 3.57 -23.07 16.73
CA GLU A 406 2.56 -22.85 17.78
C GLU A 406 1.36 -22.04 17.29
N TYR A 407 0.19 -22.39 17.83
CA TYR A 407 -1.06 -21.67 17.66
C TYR A 407 -1.37 -20.90 18.95
N LEU A 408 -1.43 -19.57 18.85
CA LEU A 408 -1.70 -18.67 19.98
C LEU A 408 -3.13 -18.15 19.89
N GLY A 409 -3.97 -18.52 20.85
CA GLY A 409 -5.40 -18.18 20.87
C GLY A 409 -6.28 -19.42 20.83
N LYS A 410 -7.35 -19.39 20.04
CA LYS A 410 -8.26 -20.53 19.88
C LYS A 410 -7.61 -21.61 19.02
N GLU A 411 -7.49 -22.82 19.56
CA GLU A 411 -6.93 -23.97 18.84
C GLU A 411 -7.79 -24.30 17.60
N PRO A 412 -7.21 -24.28 16.38
CA PRO A 412 -7.95 -24.62 15.16
C PRO A 412 -8.05 -26.13 14.93
N THR A 413 -9.06 -26.54 14.16
CA THR A 413 -9.20 -27.93 13.71
C THR A 413 -8.11 -28.29 12.70
N ALA A 414 -7.81 -29.58 12.53
CA ALA A 414 -6.81 -30.05 11.56
C ALA A 414 -7.14 -29.63 10.11
N ASP A 415 -8.42 -29.67 9.74
CA ASP A 415 -8.89 -29.23 8.42
C ASP A 415 -8.63 -27.73 8.23
N TYR A 416 -8.90 -26.91 9.25
CA TYR A 416 -8.66 -25.47 9.18
C TYR A 416 -7.17 -25.13 9.11
N LYS A 417 -6.31 -25.86 9.83
CA LYS A 417 -4.85 -25.72 9.72
C LYS A 417 -4.39 -25.98 8.28
N THR A 418 -4.92 -27.03 7.65
CA THR A 418 -4.60 -27.40 6.26
C THR A 418 -5.10 -26.33 5.27
N GLU A 419 -6.32 -25.85 5.45
CA GLU A 419 -6.91 -24.77 4.65
C GLU A 419 -6.07 -23.49 4.72
N MET A 420 -5.67 -23.06 5.92
CA MET A 420 -4.87 -21.85 6.10
C MET A 420 -3.46 -21.99 5.53
N SER A 421 -2.81 -23.15 5.70
CA SER A 421 -1.51 -23.42 5.07
C SER A 421 -1.58 -23.32 3.54
N GLU A 422 -2.62 -23.92 2.94
CA GLU A 422 -2.86 -23.82 1.50
C GLU A 422 -3.19 -22.39 1.05
N LYS A 423 -3.98 -21.65 1.85
CA LYS A 423 -4.27 -20.23 1.59
C LYS A 423 -2.98 -19.41 1.54
N VAL A 424 -2.12 -19.54 2.56
CA VAL A 424 -0.82 -18.85 2.60
C VAL A 424 0.03 -19.22 1.38
N ARG A 425 0.17 -20.51 1.08
CA ARG A 425 0.94 -20.98 -0.08
C ARG A 425 0.44 -20.37 -1.39
N ARG A 426 -0.87 -20.37 -1.60
CA ARG A 426 -1.51 -19.83 -2.80
C ARG A 426 -1.36 -18.31 -2.90
N MET A 427 -1.49 -17.57 -1.80
CA MET A 427 -1.29 -16.11 -1.79
C MET A 427 0.11 -15.75 -2.30
N PHE A 428 1.16 -16.35 -1.76
CA PHE A 428 2.53 -16.08 -2.24
C PHE A 428 2.75 -16.50 -3.69
N MET A 429 2.26 -17.69 -4.07
CA MET A 429 2.43 -18.22 -5.42
C MET A 429 1.74 -17.35 -6.47
N TYR A 430 0.45 -17.07 -6.30
CA TYR A 430 -0.33 -16.34 -7.30
C TYR A 430 -0.02 -14.84 -7.31
N SER A 431 0.38 -14.25 -6.17
CA SER A 431 0.90 -12.89 -6.15
C SER A 431 2.19 -12.76 -6.97
N GLY A 432 3.14 -13.69 -6.78
CA GLY A 432 4.37 -13.72 -7.58
C GLY A 432 4.09 -13.93 -9.06
N LEU A 433 3.11 -14.79 -9.40
CA LEU A 433 2.71 -15.04 -10.79
C LEU A 433 2.02 -13.84 -11.44
N ILE A 434 1.24 -13.02 -10.71
CA ILE A 434 0.67 -11.78 -11.26
C ILE A 434 1.80 -10.91 -11.84
N ASN A 435 2.88 -10.73 -11.07
CA ASN A 435 4.03 -9.94 -11.51
C ASN A 435 4.84 -10.65 -12.61
N GLU A 436 5.14 -11.94 -12.44
CA GLU A 436 5.98 -12.68 -13.39
C GLU A 436 5.36 -12.82 -14.78
N LYS A 437 4.03 -12.93 -14.84
CA LYS A 437 3.28 -13.23 -16.06
C LYS A 437 2.57 -12.02 -16.67
N ASP A 438 2.69 -10.83 -16.07
CA ASP A 438 1.88 -9.66 -16.41
C ASP A 438 0.39 -10.04 -16.54
N TYR A 439 -0.14 -10.68 -15.50
CA TYR A 439 -1.45 -11.34 -15.61
C TYR A 439 -2.57 -10.36 -15.94
N TYR A 440 -2.49 -9.12 -15.46
CA TYR A 440 -3.47 -8.10 -15.81
C TYR A 440 -3.37 -7.71 -17.29
N GLY A 441 -2.16 -7.55 -17.83
CA GLY A 441 -1.94 -7.35 -19.27
C GLY A 441 -2.43 -8.55 -20.09
N TYR A 442 -2.28 -9.77 -19.57
CA TYR A 442 -2.77 -11.00 -20.19
C TYR A 442 -4.30 -11.03 -20.33
N LEU A 443 -5.02 -10.60 -19.28
CA LEU A 443 -6.47 -10.47 -19.28
C LEU A 443 -6.94 -9.33 -20.21
N ASP A 444 -6.26 -8.18 -20.17
CA ASP A 444 -6.52 -7.02 -21.03
C ASP A 444 -6.43 -7.39 -22.52
N ALA A 445 -5.36 -8.06 -22.93
CA ALA A 445 -5.16 -8.52 -24.31
C ALA A 445 -6.23 -9.51 -24.82
N ARG A 446 -7.03 -10.10 -23.92
CA ARG A 446 -8.15 -11.01 -24.22
C ARG A 446 -9.52 -10.35 -24.09
N ASN A 447 -9.58 -9.04 -23.85
CA ASN A 447 -10.80 -8.30 -23.53
C ASN A 447 -11.51 -8.93 -22.31
N GLN A 448 -10.74 -9.37 -21.33
CA GLN A 448 -11.22 -9.94 -20.06
C GLN A 448 -10.86 -9.07 -18.86
N LEU A 449 -10.39 -7.84 -19.09
CA LEU A 449 -10.22 -6.83 -18.07
C LEU A 449 -10.84 -5.52 -18.59
N PRO A 450 -12.11 -5.23 -18.27
CA PRO A 450 -12.84 -4.08 -18.83
C PRO A 450 -12.43 -2.77 -18.15
N ILE A 451 -11.14 -2.50 -18.09
CA ILE A 451 -10.55 -1.29 -17.53
C ILE A 451 -9.75 -0.61 -18.65
N PRO A 452 -10.14 0.59 -19.11
CA PRO A 452 -9.38 1.30 -20.12
C PRO A 452 -8.00 1.67 -19.58
N ARG A 453 -6.96 1.64 -20.43
CA ARG A 453 -5.63 2.11 -20.02
C ARG A 453 -5.68 3.61 -19.73
N ALA A 454 -5.07 4.04 -18.61
CA ALA A 454 -4.95 5.45 -18.25
C ALA A 454 -4.03 6.21 -19.22
N TYR A 455 -3.09 5.51 -19.86
CA TYR A 455 -2.19 6.03 -20.87
C TYR A 455 -2.36 5.31 -22.22
N PRO A 456 -2.21 6.01 -23.36
CA PRO A 456 -1.82 5.36 -24.60
C PRO A 456 -0.38 4.81 -24.46
N ASP A 457 -0.04 3.74 -25.19
CA ASP A 457 1.21 2.95 -25.04
C ASP A 457 2.54 3.75 -25.17
N ASN A 458 2.50 5.06 -25.42
CA ASN A 458 3.64 5.93 -25.65
C ASN A 458 3.92 6.93 -24.50
N VAL A 459 3.78 6.51 -23.24
CA VAL A 459 4.11 7.32 -22.03
C VAL A 459 5.50 7.94 -22.10
N LYS A 460 6.49 7.20 -22.62
CA LYS A 460 7.86 7.73 -22.83
C LYS A 460 7.91 8.92 -23.79
N GLU A 461 7.02 9.00 -24.77
CA GLU A 461 6.98 10.09 -25.75
C GLU A 461 6.18 11.30 -25.28
N LEU A 462 5.22 11.10 -24.36
CA LEU A 462 4.42 12.17 -23.77
C LEU A 462 5.19 12.90 -22.68
N LEU A 463 5.90 12.18 -21.81
CA LEU A 463 6.74 12.78 -20.77
C LEU A 463 8.03 13.43 -21.32
N ALA A 464 8.47 13.05 -22.52
CA ALA A 464 9.64 13.65 -23.18
C ALA A 464 9.35 14.99 -23.88
N LYS A 465 8.08 15.42 -23.99
CA LYS A 465 7.71 16.66 -24.71
C LYS A 465 7.66 17.91 -23.85
N ASP A 466 7.77 17.77 -22.53
CA ASP A 466 7.67 18.88 -21.57
C ASP A 466 9.02 19.30 -20.97
N GLU A 467 10.16 18.83 -21.50
CA GLU A 467 11.45 19.45 -21.18
C GLU A 467 11.54 20.85 -21.83
N PRO A 468 11.73 21.93 -21.05
CA PRO A 468 12.08 23.21 -21.63
C PRO A 468 13.43 23.08 -22.34
N GLU A 469 13.50 23.46 -23.61
CA GLU A 469 14.73 23.47 -24.40
C GLU A 469 15.84 24.18 -23.60
N THR A 470 16.86 23.43 -23.19
CA THR A 470 18.07 23.99 -22.60
C THR A 470 18.73 24.88 -23.66
N PRO A 471 19.04 26.16 -23.37
CA PRO A 471 19.71 27.02 -24.34
C PRO A 471 21.07 26.41 -24.67
N SER A 472 21.30 26.17 -25.96
CA SER A 472 22.60 25.73 -26.44
C SER A 472 23.62 26.84 -26.23
N GLU A 473 24.58 26.64 -25.32
CA GLU A 473 25.84 27.35 -25.38
C GLU A 473 26.94 26.35 -25.69
N THR A 474 27.42 26.44 -26.92
CA THR A 474 28.70 25.89 -27.41
C THR A 474 29.69 27.04 -27.49
N PRO A 475 31.01 26.81 -27.45
CA PRO A 475 31.80 25.86 -26.66
C PRO A 475 32.59 26.53 -25.52
#